data_AF-A0A353PVI2-F1
#
_entry.id   AF-A0A353PVI2-F1
#
_cell.length_a   1.000
_cell.length_b   1.000
_cell.length_c   1.000
_cell.angle_alpha   90.00
_cell.angle_beta   90.00
_cell.angle_gamma   90.00
#
_symmetry.space_group_name_H-M   'P 1'
#
loop_
_entity.id
_entity.type
_entity.pdbx_description
1 polymer ?
#
loop_
_entity_poly.entity_id
_entity_poly.type
_entity_poly.pdbx_seq_one_letter_code
_entity_poly.pdbx_strand_id
1 'polypeptide(L)' 'MPSRYEPFGLTGLEAMASGCLLLATRGLGMDEYAIPGKNSLMIPNSLSGIADILYDVITHYDSYTDVRIQAKRDAR' A
#
# COMPACT_ATOMS: atom_id res chain seq x y z
N MET A 1 -5.07 2.71 2.81
CA MET A 1 -6.10 3.48 2.10
C MET A 1 -7.22 2.55 1.64
N PRO A 2 -8.17 2.21 2.52
CA PRO A 2 -9.29 1.30 2.21
C PRO A 2 -10.43 2.05 1.50
N SER A 3 -10.09 2.85 0.49
CA SER A 3 -11.05 3.67 -0.23
C SER A 3 -12.04 2.79 -1.00
N ARG A 4 -13.32 3.19 -1.04
CA ARG A 4 -14.32 2.60 -1.95
C ARG A 4 -14.25 3.18 -3.37
N TYR A 5 -13.67 4.36 -3.49
CA TYR A 5 -13.35 5.03 -4.74
C TYR A 5 -12.18 5.97 -4.48
N GLU A 6 -11.20 5.98 -5.38
CA GLU A 6 -10.08 6.90 -5.38
C GLU A 6 -9.65 7.10 -6.84
N PRO A 7 -9.69 8.32 -7.40
CA PRO A 7 -9.34 8.55 -8.80
C PRO A 7 -7.84 8.54 -9.10
N PHE A 8 -6.98 8.82 -8.10
CA PHE A 8 -5.52 8.72 -8.24
C PHE A 8 -4.82 8.56 -6.89
N GLY A 9 -5.19 9.36 -5.89
CA GLY A 9 -4.67 9.24 -4.52
C GLY A 9 -3.24 9.73 -4.35
N LEU A 10 -2.98 11.04 -4.48
CA LEU A 10 -1.64 11.63 -4.22
C LEU A 10 -1.08 11.30 -2.83
N THR A 11 -1.96 11.13 -1.85
CA THR A 11 -1.60 10.74 -0.49
C THR A 11 -0.88 9.38 -0.41
N GLY A 12 -1.14 8.48 -1.36
CA GLY A 12 -0.38 7.24 -1.48
C GLY A 12 1.06 7.48 -1.90
N LEU A 13 1.31 8.37 -2.86
CA LEU A 13 2.66 8.77 -3.26
C LEU A 13 3.40 9.49 -2.13
N GLU A 14 2.72 10.38 -1.40
CA GLU A 14 3.29 11.05 -0.22
C GLU A 14 3.71 10.05 0.86
N ALA A 15 2.88 9.04 1.13
CA ALA A 15 3.21 7.97 2.06
C ALA A 15 4.41 7.14 1.58
N MET A 16 4.44 6.76 0.31
CA MET A 16 5.59 6.05 -0.28
C MET A 16 6.88 6.87 -0.20
N ALA A 17 6.84 8.16 -0.58
CA ALA A 17 7.99 9.07 -0.52
C ALA A 17 8.51 9.25 0.92
N SER A 18 7.61 9.20 1.90
CA SER A 18 7.94 9.21 3.33
C SER A 18 8.56 7.90 3.83
N GLY A 19 8.57 6.84 3.01
CA GLY A 19 9.09 5.52 3.36
C GLY A 19 8.10 4.63 4.10
N CYS A 20 6.80 4.96 4.06
CA CYS A 20 5.75 4.12 4.62
C CYS A 20 5.46 2.92 3.69
N LEU A 21 4.99 1.82 4.28
CA LEU A 21 4.41 0.72 3.51
C LEU A 21 2.98 1.11 3.09
N LEU A 22 2.73 1.22 1.79
CA LEU A 22 1.40 1.54 1.30
C LEU A 22 0.51 0.29 1.23
N LEU A 23 -0.59 0.32 1.96
CA LEU A 23 -1.70 -0.65 1.84
C LEU A 23 -2.85 0.01 1.09
N ALA A 24 -3.23 -0.47 -0.08
CA ALA A 24 -4.26 0.14 -0.91
C ALA A 24 -5.21 -0.88 -1.54
N THR A 25 -6.46 -0.49 -1.73
CA THR A 25 -7.44 -1.29 -2.48
C THR A 25 -7.08 -1.27 -3.97
N ARG A 26 -7.05 -2.45 -4.63
CA ARG A 26 -6.82 -2.56 -6.09
C ARG A 26 -8.07 -2.19 -6.88
N GLY A 27 -7.87 -1.80 -8.12
CA GLY A 27 -8.93 -1.55 -9.10
C GLY A 27 -9.45 -0.11 -9.00
N LEU A 28 -8.66 0.76 -8.38
CA LEU A 28 -8.92 2.17 -8.16
C LEU A 28 -7.71 2.95 -8.72
N GLY A 29 -7.84 4.26 -8.93
CA GLY A 29 -6.85 5.04 -9.67
C GLY A 29 -5.39 4.98 -9.17
N MET A 30 -5.14 4.54 -7.94
CA MET A 30 -3.78 4.31 -7.44
C MET A 30 -3.02 3.18 -8.15
N ASP A 31 -3.71 2.29 -8.89
CA ASP A 31 -3.07 1.19 -9.64
C ASP A 31 -2.05 1.71 -10.68
N GLU A 32 -2.13 2.99 -11.06
CA GLU A 32 -1.17 3.66 -11.96
C GLU A 32 0.27 3.63 -11.42
N TYR A 33 0.45 3.59 -10.09
CA TYR A 33 1.77 3.57 -9.46
C TYR A 33 1.91 2.52 -8.35
N ALA A 34 0.81 2.07 -7.74
CA ALA A 34 0.81 1.07 -6.67
C ALA A 34 0.73 -0.34 -7.27
N ILE A 35 1.88 -1.02 -7.32
CA ILE A 35 2.03 -2.38 -7.84
C ILE A 35 2.19 -3.35 -6.65
N PRO A 36 1.17 -4.21 -6.38
CA PRO A 36 1.20 -5.13 -5.25
C PRO A 36 2.41 -6.07 -5.27
N GLY A 37 3.09 -6.21 -4.14
CA GLY A 37 4.30 -7.03 -3.98
C GLY A 37 5.59 -6.38 -4.47
N LYS A 38 5.51 -5.33 -5.30
CA LYS A 38 6.68 -4.54 -5.71
C LYS A 38 6.90 -3.34 -4.80
N ASN A 39 5.89 -2.48 -4.67
CA ASN A 39 6.02 -1.19 -3.97
C ASN A 39 4.80 -0.85 -3.09
N SER A 40 3.86 -1.78 -2.95
CA SER A 40 2.67 -1.66 -2.13
C SER A 40 2.14 -3.05 -1.78
N LEU A 41 1.19 -3.13 -0.86
CA LEU A 41 0.36 -4.31 -0.65
C LEU A 41 -1.09 -3.98 -0.97
N MET A 42 -1.80 -5.01 -1.42
CA MET A 42 -3.23 -4.95 -1.68
C MET A 42 -3.99 -5.21 -0.38
N ILE A 43 -5.06 -4.46 -0.15
CA ILE A 43 -6.06 -4.78 0.87
C ILE A 43 -7.45 -5.02 0.25
N PRO A 44 -8.25 -5.94 0.79
CA PRO A 44 -9.64 -6.12 0.38
C PRO A 44 -10.52 -5.01 0.97
N ASN A 45 -11.76 -4.91 0.46
CA ASN A 45 -12.77 -3.98 1.00
C ASN A 45 -13.62 -4.59 2.13
N SER A 46 -13.18 -5.70 2.73
CA SER A 46 -13.86 -6.35 3.86
C SER A 46 -13.15 -6.03 5.17
N LEU A 47 -13.92 -5.84 6.25
CA LEU A 47 -13.38 -5.53 7.58
C LEU A 47 -12.39 -6.60 8.06
N SER A 48 -12.76 -7.88 7.94
CA SER A 48 -11.91 -9.01 8.35
C SER A 48 -10.62 -9.05 7.55
N GLY A 49 -10.70 -8.92 6.22
CA GLY A 49 -9.51 -9.00 5.38
C GLY A 49 -8.56 -7.81 5.57
N ILE A 50 -9.07 -6.62 5.89
CA ILE A 50 -8.22 -5.48 6.29
C ILE A 50 -7.52 -5.80 7.63
N ALA A 51 -8.25 -6.35 8.60
CA ALA A 51 -7.70 -6.69 9.91
C ALA A 51 -6.61 -7.77 9.80
N ASP A 52 -6.82 -8.81 8.99
CA ASP A 52 -5.86 -9.90 8.78
C ASP A 52 -4.54 -9.37 8.20
N ILE A 53 -4.62 -8.49 7.18
CA ILE A 53 -3.43 -7.92 6.54
C ILE A 53 -2.73 -6.93 7.48
N LEU A 54 -3.47 -6.12 8.22
CA LEU A 54 -2.87 -5.24 9.22
C LEU A 54 -2.13 -6.03 10.30
N TYR A 55 -2.73 -7.12 10.78
CA TYR A 55 -2.10 -8.00 11.76
C TYR A 55 -0.80 -8.61 11.23
N ASP A 56 -0.82 -9.15 10.00
CA ASP A 56 0.37 -9.70 9.34
C ASP A 56 1.46 -8.64 9.17
N VAL A 57 1.10 -7.46 8.66
CA VAL A 57 2.04 -6.34 8.45
C VAL A 57 2.66 -5.86 9.75
N ILE A 58 1.88 -5.76 10.83
CA ILE A 58 2.38 -5.29 12.13
C ILE A 58 3.30 -6.34 12.76
N THR A 59 2.96 -7.62 12.64
CA THR A 59 3.73 -8.72 13.25
C THR A 59 5.00 -9.08 12.46
N HIS A 60 5.01 -8.87 11.14
CA HIS A 60 6.12 -9.18 10.25
C HIS A 60 6.67 -7.96 9.51
N TYR A 61 6.60 -6.77 10.12
CA TYR A 61 6.87 -5.50 9.44
C TYR A 61 8.21 -5.45 8.70
N ASP A 62 9.25 -5.99 9.31
CA ASP A 62 10.61 -5.99 8.75
C ASP A 62 10.71 -6.80 7.45
N SER A 63 9.84 -7.79 7.24
CA SER A 63 9.78 -8.58 6.00
C SER A 63 9.40 -7.75 4.77
N TYR A 64 8.78 -6.57 4.97
CA TYR A 64 8.38 -5.65 3.89
C TYR A 64 9.38 -4.53 3.65
N THR A 65 10.60 -4.63 4.18
CA THR A 65 11.64 -3.61 4.02
C THR A 65 11.93 -3.32 2.54
N ASP A 66 12.06 -4.37 1.72
CA ASP A 66 12.35 -4.22 0.28
C ASP A 66 11.20 -3.52 -0.47
N VAL A 67 9.95 -3.87 -0.13
CA VAL A 67 8.75 -3.23 -0.71
C VAL A 67 8.73 -1.74 -0.39
N ARG A 68 9.03 -1.35 0.86
CA ARG A 68 9.09 0.05 1.27
C ARG A 68 10.22 0.83 0.60
N ILE A 69 11.40 0.22 0.49
CA ILE A 69 12.55 0.84 -0.18
C ILE A 69 12.22 1.07 -1.65
N GLN A 70 11.60 0.11 -2.31
CA GLN A 70 11.18 0.25 -3.70
C GLN A 70 10.10 1.33 -3.84
N ALA A 71 9.11 1.37 -2.95
CA ALA A 71 8.08 2.40 -2.92
C ALA A 71 8.65 3.82 -2.84
N LYS A 72 9.62 4.03 -1.95
CA LYS A 72 10.29 5.33 -1.81
C LYS A 72 11.08 5.74 -3.05
N ARG A 73 11.57 4.78 -3.83
CA ARG A 73 12.26 5.05 -5.11
C ARG A 73 11.26 5.39 -6.21
N ASP A 74 10.15 4.66 -6.28
CA ASP A 74 9.13 4.83 -7.32
C ASP A 74 8.32 6.13 -7.13
N ALA A 75 8.28 6.69 -5.92
CA ALA A 75 7.58 7.94 -5.60
C ALA A 75 8.42 9.23 -5.84
N ARG A 76 9.56 9.13 -6.52
CA ARG A 76 10.46 10.27 -6.82
C ARG A 76 10.36 10.75 -8.25
#